data_AF-A0A412VC83-F1
#
_entry.id   AF-A0A412VC83-F1
#
_cell.length_a   1.000
_cell.length_b   1.000
_cell.length_c   1.000
_cell.angle_alpha   90.00
_cell.angle_beta   90.00
_cell.angle_gamma   90.00
#
_symmetry.space_group_name_H-M   'P 1'
#
loop_
_entity.id
_entity.type
_entity.pdbx_description
1 polymer ?
#
loop_
_entity_poly.entity_id
_entity_poly.type
_entity_poly.pdbx_seq_one_letter_code
_entity_poly.pdbx_strand_id
1 'polypeptide(L)' 'ILFFIAFLNITYVGRHTFATLALSKGMPLETLQKVLGHKTIISTQVYAELINPKIGEDTDRMREKIGGMFRLAN' A
#
# COMPACT_ATOMS: atom_id res chain seq x y z
N ILE A 1 -1.77 -21.92 -21.96
CA ILE A 1 -2.59 -20.78 -21.48
C ILE A 1 -2.88 -20.90 -19.98
N LEU A 2 -3.52 -21.98 -19.51
CA LEU A 2 -3.82 -22.22 -18.08
C LEU A 2 -2.60 -22.13 -17.13
N PHE A 3 -1.46 -22.69 -17.53
CA PHE A 3 -0.21 -22.65 -16.73
C PHE A 3 0.28 -21.23 -16.43
N PHE A 4 0.22 -20.33 -17.42
CA PHE A 4 0.65 -18.93 -17.25
C PHE A 4 -0.32 -18.12 -16.38
N ILE A 5 -1.63 -18.38 -16.50
CA ILE A 5 -2.66 -17.72 -15.69
C ILE A 5 -2.55 -18.14 -14.21
N ALA A 6 -2.26 -19.43 -13.96
CA ALA A 6 -2.06 -19.94 -12.61
C ALA A 6 -0.83 -19.32 -11.94
N PHE A 7 0.29 -19.25 -12.66
CA PHE A 7 1.52 -18.63 -12.16
C PHE A 7 1.34 -17.15 -11.83
N LEU A 8 0.62 -16.40 -12.69
CA LEU A 8 0.32 -14.99 -12.47
C LEU A 8 -0.59 -14.77 -11.25
N ASN A 9 -1.60 -15.63 -11.05
CA ASN A 9 -2.49 -15.53 -9.88
C ASN A 9 -1.75 -15.83 -8.56
N ILE A 10 -0.93 -16.87 -8.53
CA ILE A 10 -0.17 -17.26 -7.33
C ILE A 10 0.79 -16.14 -6.92
N THR A 11 1.51 -15.55 -7.87
CA THR A 11 2.47 -14.48 -7.59
C THR A 11 1.79 -13.18 -7.17
N TYR A 12 0.65 -12.84 -7.78
CA TYR A 12 -0.15 -11.67 -7.39
C TYR A 12 -0.71 -11.82 -5.97
N VAL A 13 -1.47 -12.89 -5.70
CA VAL A 13 -2.07 -13.13 -4.38
C VAL A 13 -0.99 -13.30 -3.31
N GLY A 14 0.15 -13.93 -3.63
CA GLY A 14 1.29 -14.07 -2.72
C GLY A 14 1.88 -12.73 -2.31
N ARG A 15 2.05 -11.79 -3.25
CA ARG A 15 2.51 -10.41 -2.96
C ARG A 15 1.52 -9.67 -2.06
N HIS A 16 0.22 -9.77 -2.34
CA HIS A 16 -0.82 -9.12 -1.52
C HIS A 16 -0.87 -9.71 -0.11
N THR A 17 -0.80 -11.04 0.01
CA THR A 17 -0.76 -11.75 1.29
C THR A 17 0.47 -11.37 2.12
N PHE A 18 1.65 -11.29 1.49
CA PHE A 18 2.87 -10.88 2.16
C PHE A 18 2.79 -9.46 2.72
N ALA A 19 2.24 -8.52 1.94
CA ALA A 19 2.09 -7.13 2.36
C ALA A 19 1.18 -7.00 3.59
N THR A 20 0.03 -7.67 3.59
CA THR A 20 -0.88 -7.70 4.74
C THR A 20 -0.25 -8.39 5.95
N LEU A 21 0.44 -9.52 5.75
CA LEU A 21 1.09 -10.22 6.86
C LEU A 21 2.22 -9.41 7.49
N ALA A 22 3.04 -8.74 6.67
CA ALA A 22 4.15 -7.92 7.14
C ALA A 22 3.65 -6.77 8.04
N LEU A 23 2.60 -6.06 7.61
CA LEU A 23 1.98 -5.02 8.43
C LEU A 23 1.33 -5.58 9.70
N SER A 24 0.64 -6.73 9.61
CA SER A 24 0.05 -7.40 10.78
C SER A 24 1.10 -7.82 11.81
N LYS A 25 2.32 -8.14 11.37
CA LYS A 25 3.47 -8.43 12.23
C LYS A 25 4.19 -7.18 12.76
N GLY A 26 3.66 -5.99 12.49
CA GLY A 26 4.19 -4.73 13.00
C GLY A 26 5.27 -4.10 12.12
N MET A 27 5.43 -4.52 10.86
CA MET A 27 6.33 -3.84 9.93
C MET A 27 5.81 -2.43 9.64
N PRO A 28 6.65 -1.39 9.72
CA PRO A 28 6.25 -0.04 9.33
C PRO A 28 5.88 0.05 7.84
N LEU A 29 4.90 0.89 7.51
CA LEU A 29 4.42 1.05 6.13
C LEU A 29 5.51 1.51 5.16
N GLU A 30 6.42 2.38 5.62
CA GLU A 30 7.58 2.83 4.82
C GLU A 30 8.56 1.70 4.51
N THR A 31 8.78 0.80 5.47
CA THR A 31 9.61 -0.39 5.27
C THR A 31 8.94 -1.32 4.27
N LEU A 32 7.64 -1.56 4.43
CA LEU A 32 6.88 -2.37 3.48
C LEU A 32 6.91 -1.77 2.06
N GLN A 33 6.76 -0.45 1.93
CA GLN A 33 6.84 0.24 0.63
C GLN A 33 8.18 -0.06 -0.07
N LYS A 34 9.29 0.04 0.66
CA LYS A 34 10.64 -0.27 0.12
C LYS A 34 10.77 -1.74 -0.26
N VAL A 35 10.25 -2.65 0.57
CA VAL A 35 10.26 -4.10 0.30
C VAL A 35 9.44 -4.45 -0.94
N LEU A 36 8.31 -3.77 -1.17
CA LEU A 36 7.47 -3.97 -2.34
C LEU A 36 7.99 -3.25 -3.60
N GLY A 37 8.99 -2.38 -3.46
CA GLY A 37 9.57 -1.59 -4.54
C GLY A 37 8.69 -0.43 -5.02
N HIS A 38 7.74 0.01 -4.20
CA HIS A 38 6.86 1.12 -4.56
C HIS A 38 7.60 2.47 -4.44
N LYS A 39 7.54 3.30 -5.48
CA LYS A 39 8.10 4.66 -5.46
C LYS A 39 7.33 5.61 -4.54
N THR A 40 6.06 5.32 -4.29
CA THR A 40 5.16 6.14 -3.48
C THR A 40 4.48 5.30 -2.41
N ILE A 41 4.28 5.89 -1.24
CA ILE A 41 3.60 5.23 -0.13
C ILE A 41 2.11 5.00 -0.44
N ILE A 42 1.54 5.80 -1.35
CA ILE A 42 0.11 5.79 -1.72
C ILE A 42 -0.36 4.41 -2.21
N SER A 43 0.41 3.74 -3.07
CA SER A 43 0.06 2.39 -3.54
C SER A 43 0.17 1.32 -2.46
N THR A 44 0.82 1.62 -1.35
CA THR A 44 1.02 0.71 -0.21
C THR A 44 -0.01 0.95 0.91
N GLN A 45 -0.63 2.13 0.94
CA GLN A 45 -1.60 2.53 1.96
C GLN A 45 -2.86 1.66 1.99
N VAL A 46 -3.26 1.11 0.85
CA VAL A 46 -4.39 0.16 0.74
C VAL A 46 -4.24 -1.05 1.68
N TYR A 47 -3.01 -1.47 1.97
CA TYR A 47 -2.76 -2.58 2.91
C TYR A 47 -2.85 -2.15 4.38
N ALA A 48 -2.60 -0.87 4.67
CA ALA A 48 -2.66 -0.33 6.02
C ALA A 48 -4.11 -0.10 6.47
N GLU A 49 -4.96 0.43 5.58
CA GLU A 49 -6.41 0.58 5.80
C GLU A 49 -7.10 -0.74 6.16
N LEU A 50 -6.68 -1.82 5.49
CA LEU A 50 -7.21 -3.17 5.69
C LEU A 50 -6.92 -3.74 7.09
N ILE A 51 -5.85 -3.29 7.74
CA ILE A 51 -5.41 -3.80 9.05
C ILE A 51 -5.77 -2.84 10.18
N ASN A 52 -5.76 -1.54 9.92
CA ASN A 52 -6.09 -0.53 10.91
C ASN A 52 -6.83 0.64 10.25
N PRO A 53 -8.16 0.76 10.48
CA PRO A 53 -8.97 1.82 9.88
C PRO A 53 -8.51 3.23 10.31
N LYS A 54 -7.82 3.38 11.45
CA LYS A 54 -7.24 4.67 11.86
C LYS A 54 -6.11 5.16 10.95
N ILE A 55 -5.35 4.25 10.35
CA ILE A 55 -4.23 4.63 9.46
C ILE A 55 -4.76 5.15 8.12
N GLY A 56 -5.94 4.69 7.70
CA GLY A 56 -6.66 5.24 6.56
C GLY A 56 -7.02 6.71 6.75
N GLU A 57 -7.60 7.08 7.89
CA GLU A 57 -7.94 8.48 8.18
C GLU A 57 -6.72 9.41 8.18
N ASP A 58 -5.61 9.02 8.80
CA ASP A 58 -4.38 9.84 8.82
C ASP A 58 -3.76 9.98 7.43
N THR A 59 -3.89 8.94 6.61
CA THR A 59 -3.46 8.92 5.22
C THR A 59 -4.31 9.86 4.36
N ASP A 60 -5.63 9.79 4.48
CA ASP A 60 -6.54 10.65 3.74
C ASP A 60 -6.33 12.12 4.09
N ARG A 61 -6.13 12.43 5.38
CA ARG A 61 -5.77 13.79 5.83
C ARG A 61 -4.44 14.27 5.23
N MET A 62 -3.43 13.40 5.13
CA MET A 62 -2.17 13.75 4.46
C MET A 62 -2.37 14.02 2.97
N ARG A 63 -3.16 13.19 2.29
CA ARG A 63 -3.50 13.37 0.87
C ARG A 63 -4.20 14.70 0.64
N GLU A 64 -5.13 15.07 1.51
CA GLU A 64 -5.87 16.32 1.43
C GLU A 64 -4.96 17.54 1.64
N LYS A 65 -4.05 17.50 2.61
CA LYS A 65 -3.02 18.55 2.81
C LYS A 65 -2.09 18.70 1.62
N ILE A 66 -1.59 17.61 1.05
CA ILE A 66 -0.67 17.64 -0.10
C ILE A 66 -1.41 18.13 -1.35
N GLY A 67 -2.64 17.65 -1.59
CA GLY A 67 -3.48 18.10 -2.70
C GLY A 67 -3.86 19.58 -2.58
N GLY A 68 -4.12 20.06 -1.36
CA GLY A 68 -4.36 21.47 -1.07
C GLY A 68 -3.13 22.35 -1.33
N MET A 69 -1.94 21.89 -0.92
CA MET A 69 -0.69 22.61 -1.15
C MET A 69 -0.37 22.77 -2.65
N PHE A 70 -0.62 21.73 -3.46
CA PHE A 70 -0.38 21.77 -4.90
C PHE A 70 -1.34 22.71 -5.65
N ARG A 71 -2.58 22.89 -5.14
CA ARG A 71 -3.56 23.84 -5.67
C ARG A 71 -3.25 25.31 -5.37
N LEU A 72 -2.45 25.59 -4.33
CA LEU A 72 -2.04 26.96 -3.97
C LEU A 72 -0.78 27.40 -4.71
N ALA A 73 -0.03 26.46 -5.28
CA ALA A 73 1.23 26.71 -5.98
C ALA A 73 1.08 26.91 -7.51
N ASN A 74 -0.16 26.92 -8.02
CA ASN A 74 -0.51 27.14 -9.44
C ASN A 74 -1.58 28.23 -9.55
#